data_AF-A0A520MUX9-F1
#
_entry.id   AF-A0A520MUX9-F1
#
_cell.length_a   1.000
_cell.length_b   1.000
_cell.length_c   1.000
_cell.angle_alpha   90.00
_cell.angle_beta   90.00
_cell.angle_gamma   90.00
#
_symmetry.space_group_name_H-M   'P 1'
#
loop_
_entity.id
_entity.type
_entity.pdbx_description
1 polymer ?
#
loop_
_entity_poly.entity_id
_entity_poly.type
_entity_poly.pdbx_seq_one_letter_code
_entity_poly.pdbx_strand_id
1 'polypeptide(L)'
;MVTDTIIIIVQIIAALGVVVSVIYLGIQIHQQNEITKAQFGHSLTQRQYERYFATAKDSEFADFLAKDWGGKLTHGEEWRASMFIVMALVDIFDVYEKFKKGFVEEKHLTVRMNALKLGTMKTPLARGVWDFWKVTRDTDFIEWFEDEMFSGESKEWNKDGGYVPDGIKSSIRRD
;
A
#
# COMPACT_ATOMS: atom_id res chain seq x y z
N MET A 1 61.78 -4.22 -25.42
CA MET A 1 61.85 -5.32 -24.43
C MET A 1 61.38 -4.89 -23.05
N VAL A 2 62.08 -4.01 -22.30
CA VAL A 2 61.63 -3.61 -20.94
C VAL A 2 60.31 -2.83 -20.95
N THR A 3 60.13 -1.91 -21.89
CA THR A 3 58.91 -1.09 -22.03
C THR A 3 57.67 -1.93 -22.35
N ASP A 4 57.82 -2.94 -23.22
CA ASP A 4 56.72 -3.82 -23.63
C ASP A 4 56.24 -4.68 -22.46
N THR A 5 57.17 -5.18 -21.64
CA THR A 5 56.85 -5.90 -20.40
C THR A 5 56.08 -5.03 -19.42
N ILE A 6 56.46 -3.76 -19.26
CA ILE A 6 55.76 -2.81 -18.38
C ILE A 6 54.34 -2.54 -18.88
N ILE A 7 54.16 -2.36 -20.20
CA ILE A 7 52.84 -2.12 -20.81
C ILE A 7 51.91 -3.31 -20.54
N ILE A 8 52.39 -4.55 -20.72
CA ILE A 8 51.60 -5.75 -20.48
C ILE A 8 51.19 -5.85 -19.00
N ILE A 9 52.09 -5.56 -18.06
CA ILE A 9 51.77 -5.57 -16.63
C ILE A 9 50.69 -4.53 -16.29
N VAL A 10 50.82 -3.30 -16.81
CA VAL A 10 49.82 -2.25 -16.61
C VAL A 10 48.47 -2.66 -17.18
N GLN A 11 48.43 -3.28 -18.36
CA GLN A 11 47.18 -3.76 -18.96
C GLN A 11 46.52 -4.88 -18.14
N ILE A 12 47.31 -5.81 -17.58
CA ILE A 12 46.80 -6.86 -16.70
C ILE A 12 46.19 -6.24 -15.43
N ILE A 13 46.89 -5.28 -14.80
CA ILE A 13 46.38 -4.58 -13.62
C ILE A 13 45.11 -3.81 -13.95
N ALA A 14 45.07 -3.12 -15.08
CA ALA A 14 43.89 -2.39 -15.53
C ALA A 14 42.70 -3.34 -15.77
N ALA A 15 42.93 -4.47 -16.44
CA ALA A 15 41.90 -5.48 -16.67
C ALA A 15 41.37 -6.08 -15.36
N LEU A 16 42.26 -6.37 -14.40
CA LEU A 16 41.87 -6.80 -13.05
C LEU A 16 41.03 -5.73 -12.34
N GLY A 17 41.42 -4.45 -12.47
CA GLY A 17 40.66 -3.31 -11.96
C GLY A 17 39.23 -3.30 -12.48
N VAL A 18 39.04 -3.47 -13.79
CA VAL A 18 37.71 -3.54 -14.43
C VAL A 18 36.88 -4.70 -13.85
N VAL A 19 37.45 -5.89 -13.73
CA VAL A 19 36.75 -7.06 -13.17
C VAL A 19 36.29 -6.79 -11.74
N VAL A 20 37.17 -6.24 -10.89
CA VAL A 20 36.84 -5.89 -9.50
C VAL A 20 35.75 -4.81 -9.44
N SER A 21 35.81 -3.80 -10.30
CA SER A 21 34.78 -2.76 -10.36
C SER A 21 33.40 -3.32 -10.72
N VAL A 22 33.31 -4.25 -11.66
CA VAL A 22 32.03 -4.90 -12.03
C VAL A 22 31.46 -5.70 -10.85
N ILE A 23 32.31 -6.44 -10.12
CA ILE A 23 31.89 -7.17 -8.91
C ILE A 23 31.35 -6.22 -7.85
N TYR A 24 32.08 -5.12 -7.59
CA TYR A 24 31.66 -4.11 -6.61
C TYR A 24 30.32 -3.47 -7.00
N LEU A 25 30.14 -3.10 -8.27
CA LEU A 25 28.87 -2.56 -8.79
C LEU A 25 27.72 -3.56 -8.59
N GLY A 26 27.95 -4.86 -8.83
CA GLY A 26 26.96 -5.90 -8.58
C GLY A 26 26.52 -5.96 -7.11
N ILE A 27 27.48 -5.90 -6.18
CA ILE A 27 27.21 -5.86 -4.73
C ILE A 27 26.45 -4.57 -4.36
N GLN A 28 26.87 -3.42 -4.91
CA GLN A 28 26.22 -2.14 -4.66
C GLN A 28 24.76 -2.11 -5.12
N ILE A 29 24.47 -2.64 -6.31
CA ILE A 29 23.10 -2.76 -6.84
C ILE A 29 22.25 -3.64 -5.92
N HIS A 30 22.80 -4.76 -5.45
CA HIS A 30 22.09 -5.65 -4.55
C HIS A 30 21.76 -4.96 -3.22
N GLN A 31 22.74 -4.27 -2.60
CA GLN A 31 22.52 -3.51 -1.37
C GLN A 31 21.52 -2.37 -1.58
N GLN A 32 21.61 -1.65 -2.70
CA GLN A 32 20.69 -0.57 -3.02
C GLN A 32 19.25 -1.08 -3.16
N ASN A 33 19.04 -2.23 -3.81
CA ASN A 33 17.72 -2.84 -3.91
C ASN A 33 17.12 -3.18 -2.52
N GLU A 34 17.92 -3.75 -1.62
CA GLU A 34 17.47 -4.06 -0.26
C GLU A 34 17.16 -2.79 0.56
N ILE A 35 17.99 -1.75 0.45
CA ILE A 35 17.73 -0.45 1.07
C ILE A 35 16.43 0.15 0.52
N THR A 36 16.23 0.13 -0.78
CA THR A 36 15.02 0.65 -1.43
C THR A 36 13.76 -0.08 -0.97
N LYS A 37 13.78 -1.42 -0.87
CA LYS A 37 12.67 -2.20 -0.30
C LYS A 37 12.37 -1.79 1.15
N ALA A 38 13.41 -1.66 1.98
CA ALA A 38 13.25 -1.25 3.38
C ALA A 38 12.67 0.17 3.49
N GLN A 39 13.13 1.11 2.66
CA GLN A 39 12.61 2.47 2.59
C GLN A 39 11.13 2.50 2.18
N PHE A 40 10.72 1.69 1.21
CA PHE A 40 9.32 1.56 0.84
C PHE A 40 8.50 0.98 1.99
N GLY A 41 8.91 -0.13 2.58
CA GLY A 41 8.24 -0.72 3.73
C GLY A 41 8.09 0.28 4.90
N HIS A 42 9.13 1.05 5.18
CA HIS A 42 9.11 2.10 6.20
C HIS A 42 8.12 3.21 5.87
N SER A 43 8.17 3.77 4.65
CA SER A 43 7.24 4.85 4.23
C SER A 43 5.76 4.40 4.25
N LEU A 44 5.48 3.16 3.84
CA LEU A 44 4.12 2.59 3.91
C LEU A 44 3.62 2.42 5.33
N THR A 45 4.52 2.06 6.25
CA THR A 45 4.21 1.90 7.67
C THR A 45 4.01 3.25 8.33
N GLN A 46 4.84 4.24 8.00
CA GLN A 46 4.71 5.61 8.49
C GLN A 46 3.36 6.23 8.09
N ARG A 47 2.95 6.09 6.82
CA ARG A 47 1.63 6.55 6.34
C ARG A 47 0.48 5.93 7.14
N GLN A 48 0.61 4.65 7.52
CA GLN A 48 -0.36 3.99 8.38
C GLN A 48 -0.38 4.59 9.80
N TYR A 49 0.80 4.80 10.40
CA TYR A 49 0.91 5.43 11.72
C TYR A 49 0.32 6.83 11.74
N GLU A 50 0.58 7.65 10.72
CA GLU A 50 0.03 9.00 10.60
C GLU A 50 -1.51 8.97 10.60
N ARG A 51 -2.13 8.05 9.84
CA ARG A 51 -3.59 7.89 9.82
C ARG A 51 -4.15 7.42 11.17
N TYR A 52 -3.47 6.49 11.84
CA TYR A 52 -3.85 6.04 13.18
C TYR A 52 -3.72 7.17 14.21
N PHE A 53 -2.64 7.94 14.16
CA PHE A 53 -2.45 9.07 15.07
C PHE A 53 -3.43 10.20 14.80
N ALA A 54 -3.76 10.50 13.55
CA ALA A 54 -4.81 11.45 13.21
C ALA A 54 -6.13 11.03 13.87
N THR A 55 -6.52 9.75 13.70
CA THR A 55 -7.74 9.20 14.32
C THR A 55 -7.68 9.22 15.85
N ALA A 56 -6.52 8.95 16.44
CA ALA A 56 -6.40 8.88 17.90
C ALA A 56 -6.30 10.25 18.59
N LYS A 57 -5.86 11.30 17.88
CA LYS A 57 -5.60 12.63 18.45
C LYS A 57 -6.63 13.68 18.07
N ASP A 58 -7.30 13.52 16.93
CA ASP A 58 -8.31 14.45 16.43
C ASP A 58 -9.70 13.86 16.64
N SER A 59 -10.43 14.41 17.62
CA SER A 59 -11.79 13.96 17.95
C SER A 59 -12.79 14.24 16.83
N GLU A 60 -12.66 15.35 16.11
CA GLU A 60 -13.58 15.65 14.99
C GLU A 60 -13.38 14.64 13.87
N PHE A 61 -12.13 14.29 13.58
CA PHE A 61 -11.80 13.28 12.59
C PHE A 61 -12.26 11.88 13.02
N ALA A 62 -12.08 11.52 14.29
CA ALA A 62 -12.57 10.26 14.84
C ALA A 62 -14.10 10.15 14.74
N ASP A 63 -14.82 11.18 15.16
CA ASP A 63 -16.29 11.24 15.10
C ASP A 63 -16.78 11.17 13.65
N PHE A 64 -16.08 11.83 12.72
CA PHE A 64 -16.37 11.74 11.29
C PHE A 64 -16.20 10.31 10.74
N LEU A 65 -15.11 9.62 11.10
CA LEU A 65 -14.86 8.23 10.69
C LEU A 65 -15.85 7.24 11.31
N ALA A 66 -16.38 7.54 12.50
CA ALA A 66 -17.36 6.71 13.19
C ALA A 66 -18.79 6.84 12.65
N LYS A 67 -19.08 7.84 11.81
CA LYS A 67 -20.41 8.07 11.23
C LYS A 67 -20.86 6.95 10.30
N ASP A 68 -22.18 6.74 10.25
CA ASP A 68 -22.78 5.86 9.27
C ASP A 68 -22.83 6.53 7.88
N TRP A 69 -21.83 6.22 7.04
CA TRP A 69 -21.77 6.64 5.64
C TRP A 69 -22.75 5.94 4.68
N GLY A 70 -23.63 5.07 5.18
CA GLY A 70 -24.76 4.51 4.43
C GLY A 70 -26.08 5.19 4.78
N GLY A 71 -26.09 6.01 5.82
CA GLY A 71 -27.23 6.80 6.25
C GLY A 71 -27.27 8.18 5.58
N LYS A 72 -28.04 9.09 6.18
CA LYS A 72 -28.18 10.47 5.68
C LYS A 72 -26.97 11.30 6.09
N LEU A 73 -26.17 11.68 5.10
CA LEU A 73 -25.06 12.62 5.25
C LEU A 73 -25.45 13.99 4.67
N THR A 74 -24.81 15.05 5.15
CA THR A 74 -24.80 16.35 4.47
C THR A 74 -23.85 16.31 3.27
N HIS A 75 -24.04 17.19 2.29
CA HIS A 75 -23.15 17.29 1.13
C HIS A 75 -21.66 17.44 1.52
N GLY A 76 -21.37 18.19 2.59
CA GLY A 76 -20.00 18.34 3.09
C GLY A 76 -19.43 17.04 3.66
N GLU A 77 -20.25 16.25 4.35
CA GLU A 77 -19.85 14.95 4.89
C GLU A 77 -19.71 13.89 3.79
N GLU A 78 -20.59 13.87 2.79
CA GLU A 78 -20.45 13.02 1.61
C GLU A 78 -19.15 13.30 0.87
N TRP A 79 -18.80 14.58 0.71
CA TRP A 79 -17.53 14.98 0.10
C TRP A 79 -16.32 14.53 0.93
N ARG A 80 -16.34 14.76 2.26
CA ARG A 80 -15.28 14.30 3.16
C ARG A 80 -15.11 12.78 3.11
N ALA A 81 -16.22 12.03 3.11
CA ALA A 81 -16.20 10.57 3.01
C ALA A 81 -15.65 10.12 1.66
N SER A 82 -16.06 10.76 0.57
CA SER A 82 -15.54 10.50 -0.76
C SER A 82 -14.03 10.70 -0.83
N MET A 83 -13.52 11.82 -0.31
CA MET A 83 -12.08 12.11 -0.30
C MET A 83 -11.30 11.11 0.57
N PHE A 84 -11.87 10.66 1.69
CA PHE A 84 -11.26 9.61 2.50
C PHE A 84 -11.19 8.28 1.74
N ILE A 85 -12.27 7.89 1.05
CA ILE A 85 -12.30 6.68 0.23
C ILE A 85 -11.27 6.77 -0.89
N VAL A 86 -11.17 7.90 -1.58
CA VAL A 86 -10.15 8.14 -2.62
C VAL A 86 -8.74 8.00 -2.05
N MET A 87 -8.47 8.56 -0.87
CA MET A 87 -7.17 8.41 -0.20
C MET A 87 -6.84 6.93 0.05
N ALA A 88 -7.80 6.15 0.55
CA ALA A 88 -7.63 4.73 0.82
C ALA A 88 -7.46 3.91 -0.48
N LEU A 89 -8.17 4.29 -1.55
CA LEU A 89 -8.02 3.70 -2.89
C LEU A 89 -6.62 3.98 -3.47
N VAL A 90 -6.16 5.22 -3.45
CA VAL A 90 -4.80 5.57 -3.89
C VAL A 90 -3.73 4.82 -3.09
N ASP A 91 -3.95 4.64 -1.78
CA ASP A 91 -3.06 3.88 -0.90
C ASP A 91 -2.97 2.38 -1.28
N ILE A 92 -4.09 1.71 -1.58
CA ILE A 92 -4.08 0.31 -2.03
C ILE A 92 -3.50 0.17 -3.45
N PHE A 93 -3.74 1.14 -4.34
CA PHE A 93 -3.18 1.14 -5.71
C PHE A 93 -1.65 1.18 -5.68
N ASP A 94 -1.10 2.15 -4.93
CA ASP A 94 0.34 2.34 -4.76
C ASP A 94 1.02 1.08 -4.19
N VAL A 95 0.36 0.41 -3.24
CA VAL A 95 0.92 -0.82 -2.64
C VAL A 95 0.78 -2.03 -3.54
N TYR A 96 -0.32 -2.18 -4.27
CA TYR A 96 -0.47 -3.27 -5.24
C TYR A 96 0.61 -3.23 -6.31
N GLU A 97 0.86 -2.05 -6.90
CA GLU A 97 1.92 -1.91 -7.90
C GLU A 97 3.31 -2.26 -7.35
N LYS A 98 3.61 -1.80 -6.12
CA LYS A 98 4.89 -2.12 -5.47
C LYS A 98 5.00 -3.60 -5.13
N PHE A 99 3.90 -4.25 -4.76
CA PHE A 99 3.85 -5.69 -4.49
C PHE A 99 4.12 -6.49 -5.77
N LYS A 100 3.44 -6.16 -6.88
CA LYS A 100 3.65 -6.79 -8.20
C LYS A 100 5.10 -6.65 -8.69
N LYS A 101 5.77 -5.56 -8.34
CA LYS A 101 7.18 -5.29 -8.66
C LYS A 101 8.18 -5.92 -7.65
N GLY A 102 7.70 -6.61 -6.61
CA GLY A 102 8.55 -7.23 -5.59
C GLY A 102 9.24 -6.24 -4.63
N PHE A 103 8.77 -5.00 -4.57
CA PHE A 103 9.32 -3.97 -3.68
C PHE A 103 8.80 -4.04 -2.25
N VAL A 104 7.64 -4.67 -2.05
CA VAL A 104 7.01 -4.81 -0.74
C VAL A 104 6.39 -6.20 -0.59
N GLU A 105 6.27 -6.65 0.66
CA GLU A 105 5.65 -7.93 1.01
C GLU A 105 4.11 -7.88 0.95
N GLU A 106 3.47 -9.02 0.73
CA GLU A 106 2.00 -9.18 0.67
C GLU A 106 1.28 -8.62 1.90
N LYS A 107 1.88 -8.75 3.09
CA LYS A 107 1.32 -8.20 4.35
C LYS A 107 0.94 -6.72 4.25
N HIS A 108 1.68 -5.92 3.46
CA HIS A 108 1.39 -4.50 3.26
C HIS A 108 0.09 -4.28 2.47
N LEU A 109 -0.23 -5.20 1.56
CA LEU A 109 -1.47 -5.23 0.78
C LEU A 109 -2.63 -5.72 1.66
N THR A 110 -2.43 -6.82 2.39
CA THR A 110 -3.45 -7.43 3.27
C THR A 110 -3.99 -6.44 4.31
N VAL A 111 -3.12 -5.67 4.98
CA VAL A 111 -3.55 -4.70 6.00
C VAL A 111 -4.46 -3.61 5.41
N ARG A 112 -4.15 -3.13 4.21
CA ARG A 112 -4.95 -2.11 3.51
C ARG A 112 -6.28 -2.68 3.01
N MET A 113 -6.23 -3.89 2.47
CA MET A 113 -7.41 -4.59 2.02
C MET A 113 -8.38 -4.84 3.18
N ASN A 114 -7.87 -5.31 4.32
CA ASN A 114 -8.68 -5.49 5.54
C ASN A 114 -9.29 -4.17 6.03
N ALA A 115 -8.54 -3.06 5.97
CA ALA A 115 -9.06 -1.75 6.35
C ALA A 115 -10.24 -1.29 5.45
N LEU A 116 -10.18 -1.56 4.14
CA LEU A 116 -11.28 -1.28 3.21
C LEU A 116 -12.49 -2.20 3.43
N LYS A 117 -12.23 -3.47 3.79
CA LYS A 117 -13.26 -4.48 4.10
C LYS A 117 -13.99 -4.22 5.42
N LEU A 118 -13.40 -3.46 6.35
CA LEU A 118 -14.02 -3.10 7.63
C LEU A 118 -15.26 -2.19 7.51
N GLY A 119 -15.73 -1.86 6.30
CA GLY A 119 -17.11 -1.39 6.08
C GLY A 119 -17.25 -0.12 5.25
N THR A 120 -16.16 0.56 4.90
CA THR A 120 -16.20 1.76 4.06
C THR A 120 -16.63 1.46 2.62
N MET A 121 -16.20 0.34 2.04
CA MET A 121 -16.44 0.02 0.62
C MET A 121 -17.79 -0.64 0.31
N LYS A 122 -18.58 -1.01 1.32
CA LYS A 122 -19.89 -1.67 1.11
C LYS A 122 -21.03 -0.66 0.88
N THR A 123 -20.78 0.65 1.03
CA THR A 123 -21.81 1.69 0.89
C THR A 123 -22.05 2.07 -0.58
N PRO A 124 -23.26 2.58 -0.93
CA PRO A 124 -23.51 3.14 -2.26
C PRO A 124 -22.55 4.28 -2.60
N LEU A 125 -22.21 5.11 -1.62
CA LEU A 125 -21.24 6.20 -1.78
C LEU A 125 -19.87 5.65 -2.22
N ALA A 126 -19.35 4.63 -1.53
CA ALA A 126 -18.04 4.08 -1.85
C ALA A 126 -18.00 3.31 -3.16
N ARG A 127 -19.10 2.62 -3.53
CA ARG A 127 -19.25 2.03 -4.87
C ARG A 127 -19.24 3.11 -5.95
N GLY A 128 -19.96 4.21 -5.75
CA GLY A 128 -19.96 5.34 -6.69
C GLY A 128 -18.58 5.99 -6.84
N VAL A 129 -17.85 6.16 -5.74
CA VAL A 129 -16.46 6.65 -5.78
C VAL A 129 -15.56 5.64 -6.52
N TRP A 130 -15.68 4.34 -6.24
CA TRP A 130 -14.92 3.32 -6.95
C TRP A 130 -15.19 3.33 -8.46
N ASP A 131 -16.46 3.33 -8.87
CA ASP A 131 -16.85 3.36 -10.28
C ASP A 131 -16.33 4.59 -11.02
N PHE A 132 -16.26 5.74 -10.35
CA PHE A 132 -15.69 6.95 -10.91
C PHE A 132 -14.16 6.87 -11.07
N TRP A 133 -13.44 6.29 -10.10
CA TRP A 133 -11.98 6.32 -10.07
C TRP A 133 -11.30 5.12 -10.74
N LYS A 134 -11.98 3.97 -10.82
CA LYS A 134 -11.41 2.73 -11.37
C LYS A 134 -10.99 2.84 -12.83
N VAL A 135 -11.61 3.75 -13.58
CA VAL A 135 -11.27 4.03 -15.00
C VAL A 135 -9.81 4.47 -15.20
N THR A 136 -9.14 4.91 -14.13
CA THR A 136 -7.73 5.30 -14.16
C THR A 136 -6.76 4.14 -13.93
N ARG A 137 -7.26 2.92 -13.68
CA ARG A 137 -6.49 1.73 -13.32
C ARG A 137 -6.45 0.71 -14.46
N ASP A 138 -5.45 -0.14 -14.43
CA ASP A 138 -5.34 -1.28 -15.33
C ASP A 138 -6.34 -2.38 -15.00
N THR A 139 -6.69 -3.19 -16.00
CA THR A 139 -7.66 -4.27 -15.88
C THR A 139 -7.25 -5.29 -14.82
N ASP A 140 -5.98 -5.68 -14.75
CA ASP A 140 -5.50 -6.65 -13.75
C ASP A 140 -5.77 -6.16 -12.32
N PHE A 141 -5.50 -4.88 -12.04
CA PHE A 141 -5.83 -4.28 -10.75
C PHE A 141 -7.34 -4.28 -10.48
N ILE A 142 -8.14 -3.87 -11.46
CA ILE A 142 -9.61 -3.76 -11.31
C ILE A 142 -10.20 -5.13 -10.99
N GLU A 143 -9.87 -6.15 -11.78
CA GLU A 143 -10.38 -7.51 -11.58
C GLU A 143 -9.96 -8.07 -10.23
N TRP A 144 -8.68 -7.93 -9.86
CA TRP A 144 -8.18 -8.36 -8.55
C TRP A 144 -8.89 -7.64 -7.39
N PHE A 145 -9.05 -6.32 -7.49
CA PHE A 145 -9.65 -5.52 -6.43
C PHE A 145 -11.14 -5.83 -6.29
N GLU A 146 -11.87 -5.91 -7.40
CA GLU A 146 -13.31 -6.24 -7.38
C GLU A 146 -13.56 -7.67 -6.91
N ASP A 147 -12.69 -8.62 -7.25
CA ASP A 147 -12.73 -9.98 -6.70
C ASP A 147 -12.55 -9.93 -5.17
N GLU A 148 -11.43 -9.40 -4.69
CA GLU A 148 -11.14 -9.31 -3.26
C GLU A 148 -12.25 -8.59 -2.47
N MET A 149 -12.83 -7.53 -3.05
CA MET A 149 -13.81 -6.69 -2.36
C MET A 149 -15.25 -7.18 -2.47
N PHE A 150 -15.63 -7.84 -3.56
CA PHE A 150 -17.03 -8.09 -3.91
C PHE A 150 -17.39 -9.54 -4.23
N SER A 151 -16.44 -10.46 -4.42
CA SER A 151 -16.73 -11.83 -4.90
C SER A 151 -17.27 -12.83 -3.86
N GLY A 152 -17.63 -12.35 -2.66
CA GLY A 152 -18.43 -13.15 -1.71
C GLY A 152 -17.59 -14.02 -0.78
N GLU A 153 -17.25 -13.41 0.35
CA GLU A 153 -16.95 -13.91 1.70
C GLU A 153 -15.89 -12.95 2.23
N SER A 154 -16.31 -11.88 2.90
CA SER A 154 -15.38 -11.19 3.79
C SER A 154 -14.90 -12.25 4.76
N LYS A 155 -13.66 -12.74 4.62
CA LYS A 155 -13.04 -13.68 5.58
C LYS A 155 -13.34 -13.15 6.96
N GLU A 156 -14.27 -13.81 7.64
CA GLU A 156 -14.99 -13.26 8.76
C GLU A 156 -13.98 -12.78 9.80
N TRP A 157 -13.99 -11.49 10.10
CA TRP A 157 -13.23 -10.99 11.23
C TRP A 157 -13.96 -11.45 12.49
N ASN A 158 -13.50 -12.60 12.98
CA ASN A 158 -13.81 -13.21 14.28
C ASN A 158 -15.11 -14.05 14.33
N LYS A 159 -14.99 -15.37 14.14
CA LYS A 159 -16.01 -16.37 14.55
C LYS A 159 -16.13 -16.49 16.08
N ASP A 160 -15.20 -15.94 16.84
CA ASP A 160 -15.07 -16.15 18.27
C ASP A 160 -15.24 -14.86 19.08
N GLY A 161 -16.36 -14.14 18.88
CA GLY A 161 -16.96 -13.24 19.89
C GLY A 161 -16.05 -12.24 20.64
N GLY A 162 -14.89 -11.88 20.09
CA GLY A 162 -13.94 -11.01 20.75
C GLY A 162 -14.50 -9.60 20.87
N TYR A 163 -14.17 -8.91 21.95
CA TYR A 163 -14.57 -7.52 22.16
C TYR A 163 -14.08 -6.64 21.00
N VAL A 164 -15.03 -6.20 20.17
CA VAL A 164 -14.82 -5.15 19.18
C VAL A 164 -15.27 -3.84 19.85
N PRO A 165 -14.41 -2.80 19.95
CA PRO A 165 -14.81 -1.49 20.44
C PRO A 165 -16.03 -0.96 19.67
N ASP A 166 -16.97 -0.30 20.35
CA ASP A 166 -18.22 0.13 19.71
C ASP A 166 -17.99 1.10 18.53
N GLY A 167 -16.93 1.93 18.59
CA GLY A 167 -16.53 2.77 17.46
C GLY A 167 -15.99 2.00 16.24
N ILE A 168 -15.49 0.78 16.42
CA ILE A 168 -15.13 -0.12 15.31
C ILE A 168 -16.37 -0.89 14.86
N LYS A 169 -17.25 -1.32 15.78
CA LYS A 169 -18.53 -1.95 15.43
C LYS A 169 -19.40 -1.04 14.56
N SER A 170 -19.44 0.27 14.83
CA SER A 170 -20.20 1.22 14.00
C SER A 170 -19.64 1.36 12.59
N SER A 171 -18.33 1.14 12.40
CA SER A 171 -17.71 1.09 11.07
C SER A 171 -17.93 -0.25 10.36
N ILE A 172 -18.01 -1.37 11.09
CA ILE A 172 -18.20 -2.73 10.55
C ILE A 172 -19.62 -2.90 10.03
N ARG A 173 -19.75 -3.14 8.72
CA ARG A 173 -21.03 -3.37 8.06
C ARG A 173 -21.18 -4.86 7.72
N ARG A 174 -22.20 -5.49 8.31
CA ARG A 174 -22.69 -6.82 7.92
C ARG A 174 -23.58 -6.68 6.68
N ASP A 175 -23.55 -7.71 5.86
CA ASP A 175 -24.27 -7.79 4.58
C ASP A 175 -25.79 -7.79 4.76
#